data_AF-Q2R1Z6-F1
#
_entry.id   AF-Q2R1Z6-F1
#
_cell.length_a   1.000
_cell.length_b   1.000
_cell.length_c   1.000
_cell.angle_alpha   90.00
_cell.angle_beta   90.00
_cell.angle_gamma   90.00
#
_symmetry.space_group_name_H-M   'P 1'
#
loop_
_entity.id
_entity.type
_entity.pdbx_description
1 polymer ?
#
loop_
_entity_poly.entity_id
_entity_poly.type
_entity_poly.pdbx_seq_one_letter_code
_entity_poly.pdbx_strand_id
1 'polypeptide(L)'
;MQNLLWQLLMGLKACHDRNITHRDIKPENMIICFEDLETGKCLREIPSEAKHNKLNMRLIDFGSAFDDFTLKHLYDSGPTRSEQTFEYTPPEALLNSSWFQGSKSARLKYDMWSVGVVMLELIVGSPHVFQISDRTRALMDHRLEGWSEQTKELAYKLRSYMELCILVPGISSQHQGSGDSEHGQFRPASWKCSEESFAHQVKIRDPLKMGFPNIWALRLARQLLIWHPEDRLSVDEVLAHPYFQEPP
;
A
#
# COMPACT_ATOMS: atom_id res chain seq x y z
N MET A 1 -1.47 -9.35 12.96
CA MET A 1 -1.13 -8.34 11.93
C MET A 1 0.25 -7.71 12.16
N GLN A 2 0.50 -7.04 13.29
CA GLN A 2 1.77 -6.34 13.57
C GLN A 2 3.03 -7.21 13.33
N ASN A 3 3.09 -8.41 13.92
CA ASN A 3 4.22 -9.34 13.73
C ASN A 3 4.43 -9.76 12.26
N LEU A 4 3.36 -9.97 11.48
CA LEU A 4 3.45 -10.32 10.06
C LEU A 4 4.03 -9.18 9.22
N LEU A 5 3.55 -7.95 9.45
CA LEU A 5 4.08 -6.75 8.78
C LEU A 5 5.53 -6.49 9.16
N TRP A 6 5.91 -6.69 10.43
CA TRP A 6 7.30 -6.58 10.87
C TRP A 6 8.21 -7.53 10.10
N GLN A 7 7.83 -8.81 9.96
CA GLN A 7 8.61 -9.78 9.19
C GLN A 7 8.70 -9.41 7.70
N LEU A 8 7.63 -8.85 7.11
CA LEU A 8 7.64 -8.34 5.74
C LEU A 8 8.65 -7.21 5.57
N LEU A 9 8.62 -6.24 6.48
CA LEU A 9 9.51 -5.09 6.49
C LEU A 9 10.97 -5.50 6.70
N MET A 10 11.24 -6.51 7.54
CA MET A 10 12.59 -7.06 7.69
C MET A 10 13.11 -7.70 6.39
N GLY A 11 12.25 -8.43 5.67
CA GLY A 11 12.58 -8.98 4.35
C GLY A 11 12.85 -7.88 3.32
N LEU A 12 11.98 -6.86 3.28
CA LEU A 12 12.15 -5.69 2.41
C LEU A 12 13.39 -4.88 2.76
N LYS A 13 13.72 -4.70 4.05
CA LYS A 13 14.95 -4.02 4.48
C LYS A 13 16.18 -4.69 3.90
N ALA A 14 16.25 -6.03 3.95
CA ALA A 14 17.36 -6.76 3.37
C ALA A 14 17.52 -6.50 1.86
N CYS A 15 16.41 -6.27 1.13
CA CYS A 15 16.40 -5.91 -0.28
C CYS A 15 16.80 -4.44 -0.49
N HIS A 16 16.19 -3.53 0.27
CA HIS A 16 16.36 -2.08 0.15
C HIS A 16 17.77 -1.63 0.53
N ASP A 17 18.39 -2.26 1.54
CA ASP A 17 19.81 -2.06 1.89
C ASP A 17 20.76 -2.38 0.72
N ARG A 18 20.29 -3.17 -0.26
CA ARG A 18 21.01 -3.53 -1.50
C ARG A 18 20.52 -2.77 -2.73
N ASN A 19 19.65 -1.77 -2.56
CA ASN A 19 18.98 -1.05 -3.64
C ASN A 19 18.15 -1.93 -4.58
N ILE A 20 17.54 -2.99 -4.03
CA ILE A 20 16.64 -3.88 -4.77
C ILE A 20 15.20 -3.50 -4.39
N THR A 21 14.39 -3.11 -5.37
CA THR A 21 12.93 -2.97 -5.22
C THR A 21 12.28 -4.29 -5.64
N HIS A 22 11.44 -4.89 -4.79
CA HIS A 22 10.77 -6.17 -5.08
C HIS A 22 9.68 -6.05 -6.17
N ARG A 23 8.88 -4.97 -6.11
CA ARG A 23 7.78 -4.58 -7.00
C ARG A 23 6.54 -5.47 -7.05
N ASP A 24 6.58 -6.68 -6.51
CA ASP A 24 5.40 -7.57 -6.44
C ASP A 24 5.08 -7.99 -5.00
N ILE A 25 4.95 -7.00 -4.11
CA ILE A 25 4.55 -7.24 -2.72
C ILE A 25 3.04 -7.41 -2.65
N LYS A 26 2.62 -8.62 -2.27
CA LYS A 26 1.22 -9.06 -2.15
C LYS A 26 1.15 -10.32 -1.28
N PRO A 27 -0.03 -10.69 -0.72
CA PRO A 27 -0.16 -11.86 0.14
C PRO A 27 0.33 -13.17 -0.48
N GLU A 28 0.16 -13.36 -1.80
CA GLU A 28 0.59 -14.58 -2.50
C GLU A 28 2.11 -14.79 -2.46
N ASN A 29 2.88 -13.71 -2.37
CA ASN A 29 4.34 -13.75 -2.27
C ASN A 29 4.84 -13.73 -0.82
N MET A 30 3.92 -13.81 0.16
CA MET A 30 4.22 -13.87 1.59
C MET A 30 3.94 -15.29 2.11
N ILE A 31 4.95 -16.16 2.05
CA ILE A 31 4.79 -17.55 2.51
C ILE A 31 4.79 -17.58 4.03
N ILE A 32 3.70 -18.10 4.60
CA ILE A 32 3.49 -18.19 6.03
C ILE A 32 3.67 -19.64 6.50
N CYS A 33 4.34 -19.80 7.64
CA CYS A 33 4.52 -21.07 8.31
C CYS A 33 4.37 -20.90 9.82
N PHE A 34 3.55 -21.74 10.45
CA PHE A 34 3.56 -21.90 11.90
C PHE A 34 4.67 -22.88 12.25
N GLU A 35 5.79 -22.38 12.78
CA GLU A 35 6.93 -23.21 13.16
C GLU A 35 6.73 -23.70 14.60
N ASP A 36 6.79 -25.01 14.77
CA ASP A 36 6.82 -25.66 16.07
C ASP A 36 8.17 -25.37 16.77
N LEU A 37 8.11 -24.87 18.01
CA LEU A 37 9.29 -24.39 18.73
C LEU A 37 10.23 -25.50 19.19
N GLU A 38 9.75 -26.74 19.32
CA GLU A 38 10.58 -27.87 19.75
C GLU A 38 11.33 -28.49 18.56
N THR A 39 10.63 -28.64 17.45
CA THR A 39 11.15 -29.34 16.26
C THR A 39 11.73 -28.41 15.21
N GLY A 40 11.41 -27.12 15.25
CA GLY A 40 11.78 -26.13 14.24
C GLY A 40 11.12 -26.35 12.87
N LYS A 41 10.09 -27.21 12.79
CA LYS A 41 9.41 -27.57 11.54
C LYS A 41 8.12 -26.79 11.37
N CYS A 42 7.77 -26.52 10.11
CA CYS A 42 6.46 -25.96 9.76
C CYS A 42 5.36 -27.00 10.02
N LEU A 43 4.35 -26.59 10.77
CA LEU A 43 3.12 -27.33 10.95
C LEU A 43 2.40 -27.48 9.61
N ARG A 44 1.80 -28.66 9.38
CA ARG A 44 1.03 -28.94 8.17
C ARG A 44 -0.37 -28.35 8.22
N GLU A 45 -0.88 -28.12 9.42
CA GLU A 45 -2.23 -27.61 9.67
C GLU A 45 -2.13 -26.31 10.47
N ILE A 46 -3.14 -25.46 10.33
CA ILE A 46 -3.25 -24.22 11.10
C ILE A 46 -3.58 -24.60 12.55
N PRO A 47 -2.71 -24.26 13.52
CA PRO A 47 -2.95 -24.62 14.91
C PRO A 47 -4.19 -23.87 15.44
N SER A 48 -5.06 -24.61 16.14
CA SER A 48 -6.26 -24.07 16.78
C SER A 48 -5.95 -23.23 18.03
N GLU A 49 -4.79 -23.46 18.66
CA GLU A 49 -4.28 -22.67 19.78
C GLU A 49 -2.82 -22.27 19.54
N ALA A 50 -2.45 -21.06 19.96
CA ALA A 50 -1.08 -20.56 19.93
C ALA A 50 -0.24 -21.17 21.08
N LYS A 51 -0.21 -22.50 21.19
CA LYS A 51 0.65 -23.20 22.15
C LYS A 51 1.83 -23.84 21.40
N HIS A 52 3.04 -23.46 21.81
CA HIS A 52 4.33 -23.99 21.32
C HIS A 52 4.65 -23.80 19.83
N ASN A 53 4.02 -22.83 19.15
CA ASN A 53 4.35 -22.46 17.78
C ASN A 53 4.55 -20.96 17.63
N LYS A 54 5.34 -20.56 16.62
CA LYS A 54 5.53 -19.16 16.21
C LYS A 54 5.17 -18.99 14.74
N LEU A 55 4.59 -17.85 14.40
CA LEU A 55 4.35 -17.47 13.01
C LEU A 55 5.66 -16.99 12.38
N ASN A 56 6.08 -17.62 11.29
CA ASN A 56 7.13 -17.10 10.43
C ASN A 56 6.57 -16.76 9.06
N MET A 57 7.05 -15.66 8.49
CA MET A 57 6.77 -15.27 7.12
C MET A 57 8.07 -15.08 6.34
N ARG A 58 8.08 -15.53 5.09
CA ARG A 58 9.19 -15.33 4.15
C ARG A 58 8.67 -14.75 2.84
N LEU A 59 9.34 -13.70 2.39
CA LEU A 59 9.10 -13.11 1.09
C LEU A 59 9.70 -13.98 -0.01
N ILE A 60 8.94 -14.19 -1.09
CA ILE A 60 9.35 -14.96 -2.26
C ILE A 60 9.09 -14.16 -3.55
N ASP A 61 9.51 -14.74 -4.67
CA ASP A 61 9.23 -14.28 -6.04
C ASP A 61 9.87 -12.93 -6.42
N PHE A 62 11.17 -12.99 -6.70
CA PHE A 62 11.96 -11.87 -7.20
C PHE A 62 11.94 -11.76 -8.74
N GLY A 63 11.00 -12.42 -9.43
CA GLY A 63 10.92 -12.39 -10.89
C GLY A 63 10.70 -10.99 -11.47
N SER A 64 10.05 -10.12 -10.69
CA SER A 64 9.78 -8.72 -11.03
C SER A 64 10.71 -7.74 -10.31
N ALA A 65 11.76 -8.22 -9.63
CA ALA A 65 12.65 -7.36 -8.87
C ALA A 65 13.46 -6.41 -9.77
N PHE A 66 13.75 -5.23 -9.22
CA PHE A 66 14.38 -4.15 -9.94
C PHE A 66 15.61 -3.61 -9.21
N ASP A 67 16.72 -3.50 -9.92
CA ASP A 67 17.93 -2.80 -9.48
C ASP A 67 18.65 -2.16 -10.68
N ASP A 68 19.80 -1.54 -10.42
CA ASP A 68 20.61 -0.89 -11.47
C ASP A 68 21.22 -1.92 -12.46
N PHE A 69 21.33 -3.20 -12.09
CA PHE A 69 21.82 -4.28 -12.94
C PHE A 69 20.72 -4.80 -13.86
N THR A 70 19.54 -5.14 -13.34
CA THR A 70 18.40 -5.65 -14.13
C THR A 70 17.91 -4.60 -15.12
N LEU A 71 17.93 -3.31 -14.76
CA LEU A 71 17.64 -2.22 -15.69
C LEU A 71 18.53 -2.22 -16.94
N LYS A 72 19.81 -2.60 -16.81
CA LYS A 72 20.77 -2.57 -17.92
C LYS A 72 20.82 -3.87 -18.73
N HIS A 73 20.42 -4.99 -18.14
CA HIS A 73 20.67 -6.32 -18.71
C HIS A 73 19.41 -7.16 -18.95
N LEU A 74 18.32 -6.89 -18.23
CA LEU A 74 17.09 -7.68 -18.29
C LEU A 74 15.90 -6.87 -18.81
N TYR A 75 15.96 -5.54 -18.70
CA TYR A 75 14.93 -4.65 -19.19
C TYR A 75 15.47 -3.78 -20.34
N ASP A 76 14.96 -3.96 -21.56
CA ASP A 76 15.37 -3.11 -22.69
C ASP A 76 14.93 -1.65 -22.49
N SER A 77 13.67 -1.45 -22.08
CA SER A 77 13.04 -0.12 -21.93
C SER A 77 12.53 0.16 -20.52
N GLY A 78 12.99 -0.63 -19.54
CA GLY A 78 12.47 -0.65 -18.18
C GLY A 78 11.30 -1.61 -17.98
N PRO A 79 10.82 -1.75 -16.73
CA PRO A 79 9.79 -2.72 -16.39
C PRO A 79 8.39 -2.32 -16.84
N THR A 80 7.59 -3.33 -17.19
CA THR A 80 6.25 -3.15 -17.74
C THR A 80 5.16 -3.35 -16.68
N ARG A 81 3.96 -2.84 -16.98
CA ARG A 81 2.78 -2.99 -16.10
C ARG A 81 2.24 -4.41 -16.06
N SER A 82 2.48 -5.21 -17.10
CA SER A 82 2.06 -6.61 -17.19
C SER A 82 2.79 -7.53 -16.23
N GLU A 83 3.93 -7.09 -15.68
CA GLU A 83 4.75 -7.85 -14.73
C GLU A 83 4.38 -7.56 -13.26
N GLN A 84 3.29 -6.83 -13.02
CA GLN A 84 2.88 -6.34 -11.70
C GLN A 84 1.42 -6.67 -11.42
N THR A 85 1.09 -6.83 -10.14
CA THR A 85 -0.30 -6.98 -9.69
C THR A 85 -0.94 -5.60 -9.50
N PHE A 86 -1.89 -5.25 -10.37
CA PHE A 86 -2.43 -3.89 -10.51
C PHE A 86 -2.96 -3.28 -9.20
N GLU A 87 -3.53 -4.10 -8.31
CA GLU A 87 -4.11 -3.72 -7.02
C GLU A 87 -3.06 -3.05 -6.12
N TYR A 88 -1.86 -3.62 -6.05
CA TYR A 88 -0.76 -3.21 -5.16
C TYR A 88 0.20 -2.19 -5.79
N THR A 89 0.01 -1.86 -7.07
CA THR A 89 0.82 -0.86 -7.79
C THR A 89 0.56 0.56 -7.26
N PRO A 90 1.62 1.34 -6.96
CA PRO A 90 1.51 2.73 -6.49
C PRO A 90 1.10 3.72 -7.59
N PRO A 91 0.57 4.89 -7.22
CA PRO A 91 0.03 5.86 -8.18
C PRO A 91 1.08 6.36 -9.18
N GLU A 92 2.33 6.54 -8.77
CA GLU A 92 3.40 6.99 -9.66
C GLU A 92 3.67 6.00 -10.82
N ALA A 93 3.58 4.68 -10.57
CA ALA A 93 3.77 3.67 -11.61
C ALA A 93 2.51 3.50 -12.49
N LEU A 94 1.32 3.75 -11.93
CA LEU A 94 0.05 3.78 -12.65
C LEU A 94 -0.08 4.98 -13.60
N LEU A 95 0.55 6.11 -13.27
CA LEU A 95 0.43 7.36 -14.02
C LEU A 95 1.63 7.65 -14.92
N ASN A 96 2.83 7.19 -14.54
CA ASN A 96 4.05 7.42 -15.29
C ASN A 96 4.76 6.10 -15.61
N SER A 97 4.91 5.77 -16.90
CA SER A 97 5.64 4.58 -17.32
C SER A 97 7.13 4.64 -16.98
N SER A 98 7.70 5.84 -16.83
CA SER A 98 9.11 6.08 -16.51
C SER A 98 9.35 6.34 -15.02
N TRP A 99 8.45 5.88 -14.13
CA TRP A 99 8.56 6.06 -12.68
C TRP A 99 9.92 5.62 -12.11
N PHE A 100 10.55 4.61 -12.73
CA PHE A 100 11.85 4.05 -12.35
C PHE A 100 13.04 4.99 -12.66
N GLN A 101 12.84 6.08 -13.40
CA GLN A 101 13.87 7.10 -13.64
C GLN A 101 14.01 8.08 -12.46
N GLY A 102 13.12 8.00 -11.46
CA GLY A 102 13.18 8.83 -10.26
C GLY A 102 14.38 8.50 -9.35
N SER A 103 14.41 9.18 -8.19
CA SER A 103 15.45 8.97 -7.17
C SER A 103 15.49 7.51 -6.70
N LYS A 104 16.66 7.01 -6.28
CA LYS A 104 16.77 5.65 -5.72
C LYS A 104 15.81 5.45 -4.53
N SER A 105 15.71 6.48 -3.69
CA SER A 105 14.78 6.52 -2.56
C SER A 105 13.32 6.33 -3.02
N ALA A 106 12.85 7.12 -3.98
CA ALA A 106 11.50 7.00 -4.52
C ALA A 106 11.21 5.61 -5.11
N ARG A 107 12.20 5.00 -5.80
CA ARG A 107 12.07 3.65 -6.34
C ARG A 107 11.84 2.59 -5.27
N LEU A 108 12.56 2.65 -4.15
CA LEU A 108 12.38 1.70 -3.04
C LEU A 108 11.03 1.88 -2.35
N LYS A 109 10.51 3.12 -2.33
CA LYS A 109 9.20 3.46 -1.77
C LYS A 109 8.01 2.91 -2.59
N TYR A 110 8.25 2.32 -3.76
CA TYR A 110 7.27 1.50 -4.47
C TYR A 110 6.76 0.38 -3.54
N ASP A 111 7.68 -0.42 -2.96
CA ASP A 111 7.31 -1.55 -2.11
C ASP A 111 6.58 -1.09 -0.85
N MET A 112 6.94 0.09 -0.34
CA MET A 112 6.33 0.67 0.85
C MET A 112 4.85 1.03 0.64
N TRP A 113 4.47 1.47 -0.56
CA TRP A 113 3.05 1.61 -0.91
C TRP A 113 2.34 0.27 -0.87
N SER A 114 2.92 -0.76 -1.50
CA SER A 114 2.34 -2.10 -1.55
C SER A 114 2.17 -2.70 -0.14
N VAL A 115 3.11 -2.44 0.79
CA VAL A 115 2.95 -2.76 2.22
C VAL A 115 1.72 -2.06 2.82
N GLY A 116 1.48 -0.79 2.49
CA GLY A 116 0.28 -0.06 2.90
C GLY A 116 -1.02 -0.70 2.38
N VAL A 117 -1.01 -1.19 1.13
CA VAL A 117 -2.13 -1.93 0.53
C VAL A 117 -2.37 -3.26 1.25
N VAL A 118 -1.31 -4.06 1.48
CA VAL A 118 -1.38 -5.31 2.26
C VAL A 118 -1.91 -5.06 3.67
N MET A 119 -1.49 -3.96 4.32
CA MET A 119 -1.98 -3.60 5.64
C MET A 119 -3.49 -3.29 5.63
N LEU A 120 -4.00 -2.58 4.62
CA LEU A 120 -5.44 -2.35 4.47
C LEU A 120 -6.20 -3.65 4.16
N GLU A 121 -5.63 -4.51 3.33
CA GLU A 121 -6.23 -5.81 3.01
C GLU A 121 -6.37 -6.70 4.25
N LEU A 122 -5.36 -6.72 5.13
CA LEU A 122 -5.44 -7.46 6.40
C LEU A 122 -6.53 -6.91 7.34
N ILE A 123 -6.86 -5.62 7.24
CA ILE A 123 -7.92 -4.99 8.03
C ILE A 123 -9.30 -5.23 7.41
N VAL A 124 -9.42 -5.11 6.09
CA VAL A 124 -10.69 -5.22 5.35
C VAL A 124 -11.05 -6.69 5.07
N GLY A 125 -10.08 -7.59 5.03
CA GLY A 125 -10.26 -9.00 4.68
C GLY A 125 -10.55 -9.24 3.20
N SER A 126 -10.14 -8.32 2.31
CA SER A 126 -10.35 -8.41 0.87
C SER A 126 -9.23 -7.71 0.09
N PRO A 127 -8.75 -8.29 -1.03
CA PRO A 127 -7.74 -7.66 -1.89
C PRO A 127 -8.28 -6.42 -2.62
N HIS A 128 -9.60 -6.26 -2.69
CA HIS A 128 -10.26 -5.16 -3.40
C HIS A 128 -10.38 -3.88 -2.55
N VAL A 129 -9.31 -3.50 -1.85
CA VAL A 129 -9.29 -2.35 -0.91
C VAL A 129 -9.68 -1.02 -1.57
N PHE A 130 -9.36 -0.87 -2.87
CA PHE A 130 -9.67 0.31 -3.66
C PHE A 130 -10.94 0.18 -4.49
N GLN A 131 -11.80 -0.81 -4.23
CA GLN A 131 -13.10 -0.87 -4.90
C GLN A 131 -14.00 0.30 -4.47
N ILE A 132 -14.66 0.89 -5.46
CA ILE A 132 -15.71 1.90 -5.26
C ILE A 132 -17.08 1.21 -5.14
N SER A 133 -18.04 1.85 -4.48
CA SER A 133 -19.39 1.32 -4.36
C SER A 133 -20.06 1.11 -5.74
N ASP A 134 -20.96 0.14 -5.85
CA ASP A 134 -21.70 -0.13 -7.10
C ASP A 134 -22.44 1.11 -7.61
N ARG A 135 -22.98 1.93 -6.69
CA ARG A 135 -23.60 3.21 -7.00
C ARG A 135 -22.60 4.19 -7.62
N THR A 136 -21.41 4.32 -7.03
CA THR A 136 -20.36 5.19 -7.57
C THR A 136 -19.90 4.68 -8.93
N ARG A 137 -19.71 3.36 -9.09
CA ARG A 137 -19.32 2.73 -10.35
C ARG A 137 -20.34 3.01 -11.44
N ALA A 138 -21.62 2.74 -11.21
CA ALA A 138 -22.68 3.00 -12.19
C ALA A 138 -22.74 4.47 -12.64
N LEU A 139 -22.54 5.42 -11.71
CA LEU A 139 -22.47 6.84 -12.04
C LEU A 139 -21.24 7.18 -12.91
N MET A 140 -20.10 6.56 -12.62
CA MET A 140 -18.89 6.74 -13.41
C MET A 140 -19.00 6.10 -14.79
N ASP A 141 -19.61 4.91 -14.90
CA ASP A 141 -19.82 4.21 -16.16
C ASP A 141 -20.60 5.07 -17.15
N HIS A 142 -21.65 5.74 -16.68
CA HIS A 142 -22.41 6.70 -17.48
C HIS A 142 -21.57 7.93 -17.89
N ARG A 143 -20.66 8.41 -17.04
CA ARG A 143 -19.83 9.60 -17.35
C ARG A 143 -18.64 9.29 -18.25
N LEU A 144 -18.19 8.05 -18.24
CA LEU A 144 -17.03 7.55 -18.97
C LEU A 144 -17.46 6.71 -20.18
N GLU A 145 -18.67 6.95 -20.69
CA GLU A 145 -19.15 6.28 -21.89
C GLU A 145 -18.21 6.56 -23.07
N GLY A 146 -17.87 5.50 -23.82
CA GLY A 146 -16.91 5.55 -24.92
C GLY A 146 -15.43 5.55 -24.52
N TRP A 147 -15.10 5.59 -23.23
CA TRP A 147 -13.71 5.45 -22.76
C TRP A 147 -13.27 3.99 -22.79
N SER A 148 -11.97 3.75 -22.98
CA SER A 148 -11.42 2.39 -22.93
C SER A 148 -11.51 1.80 -21.52
N GLU A 149 -11.61 0.48 -21.40
CA GLU A 149 -11.68 -0.21 -20.10
C GLU A 149 -10.47 0.11 -19.20
N GLN A 150 -9.27 0.17 -19.77
CA GLN A 150 -8.05 0.55 -19.03
C GLN A 150 -8.14 1.96 -18.42
N THR A 151 -8.72 2.91 -19.17
CA THR A 151 -8.91 4.28 -18.68
C THR A 151 -10.00 4.34 -17.61
N LYS A 152 -11.07 3.55 -17.76
CA LYS A 152 -12.13 3.42 -16.75
C LYS A 152 -11.60 2.83 -15.45
N GLU A 153 -10.81 1.76 -15.51
CA GLU A 153 -10.17 1.14 -14.34
C GLU A 153 -9.30 2.13 -13.56
N LEU A 154 -8.47 2.89 -14.29
CA LEU A 154 -7.68 3.96 -13.68
C LEU A 154 -8.59 5.03 -13.04
N ALA A 155 -9.65 5.45 -13.72
CA ALA A 155 -10.60 6.42 -13.18
C ALA A 155 -11.29 5.92 -11.90
N TYR A 156 -11.74 4.66 -11.85
CA TYR A 156 -12.31 4.07 -10.64
C TYR A 156 -11.31 4.05 -9.50
N LYS A 157 -10.04 3.71 -9.79
CA LYS A 157 -8.97 3.68 -8.77
C LYS A 157 -8.69 5.09 -8.22
N LEU A 158 -8.58 6.09 -9.11
CA LEU A 158 -8.43 7.51 -8.73
C LEU A 158 -9.61 7.99 -7.88
N ARG A 159 -10.84 7.60 -8.25
CA ARG A 159 -12.03 7.90 -7.43
C ARG A 159 -11.93 7.30 -6.04
N SER A 160 -11.48 6.05 -5.94
CA SER A 160 -11.29 5.39 -4.66
C SER A 160 -10.22 6.06 -3.80
N TYR A 161 -9.11 6.50 -4.41
CA TYR A 161 -8.09 7.29 -3.70
C TYR A 161 -8.64 8.60 -3.16
N MET A 162 -9.56 9.25 -3.86
CA MET A 162 -10.24 10.44 -3.36
C MET A 162 -11.19 10.12 -2.19
N GLU A 163 -11.94 9.01 -2.27
CA GLU A 163 -12.81 8.54 -1.18
C GLU A 163 -12.02 8.18 0.08
N LEU A 164 -10.84 7.59 -0.07
CA LEU A 164 -9.93 7.26 1.02
C LEU A 164 -9.01 8.43 1.42
N CYS A 165 -9.21 9.64 0.90
CA CYS A 165 -8.35 10.78 1.25
C CYS A 165 -6.84 10.55 1.04
N ILE A 166 -6.51 9.70 0.07
CA ILE A 166 -5.15 9.45 -0.44
C ILE A 166 -4.80 10.52 -1.48
N LEU A 167 -5.76 10.84 -2.36
CA LEU A 167 -5.62 11.87 -3.38
C LEU A 167 -6.56 13.04 -3.07
N VAL A 168 -6.00 14.24 -2.87
CA VAL A 168 -6.77 15.47 -2.69
C VAL A 168 -6.48 16.42 -3.86
N PRO A 169 -7.40 16.56 -4.83
CA PRO A 169 -7.19 17.44 -5.98
C PRO A 169 -7.07 18.91 -5.56
N GLY A 170 -6.11 19.63 -6.16
CA GLY A 170 -5.97 21.09 -5.98
C GLY A 170 -5.20 21.54 -4.74
N ILE A 171 -4.68 20.62 -3.91
CA ILE A 171 -3.76 20.93 -2.83
C ILE A 171 -2.40 20.35 -3.20
N SER A 172 -1.45 21.22 -3.58
CA SER A 172 -0.05 20.81 -3.76
C SER A 172 0.54 20.45 -2.39
N SER A 173 1.29 19.36 -2.30
CA SER A 173 1.85 18.79 -1.06
C SER A 173 2.85 19.68 -0.31
N GLN A 174 3.18 20.86 -0.84
CA GLN A 174 4.14 21.77 -0.19
C GLN A 174 3.64 22.45 1.09
N HIS A 175 2.36 22.30 1.47
CA HIS A 175 1.80 22.90 2.69
C HIS A 175 0.96 21.91 3.51
N GLN A 176 1.62 20.94 4.16
CA GLN A 176 1.10 20.33 5.40
C GLN A 176 1.63 21.05 6.66
N GLY A 177 2.00 22.33 6.53
CA GLY A 177 2.31 23.22 7.65
C GLY A 177 1.15 24.18 7.89
N SER A 178 0.57 24.11 9.10
CA SER A 178 -0.18 25.14 9.82
C SER A 178 -0.39 26.51 9.12
N GLY A 179 -1.64 26.92 8.95
CA GLY A 179 -1.97 28.32 8.66
C GLY A 179 -3.40 28.53 8.19
N ASP A 180 -4.22 29.13 9.03
CA ASP A 180 -5.51 29.73 8.66
C ASP A 180 -5.32 30.69 7.49
N SER A 181 -6.13 30.52 6.45
CA SER A 181 -6.37 31.56 5.44
C SER A 181 -7.76 31.33 4.85
N GLU A 182 -8.74 32.02 5.44
CA GLU A 182 -9.99 32.36 4.77
C GLU A 182 -9.63 33.11 3.48
N HIS A 183 -9.77 32.52 2.30
CA HIS A 183 -10.01 33.26 1.05
C HIS A 183 -10.80 32.32 0.11
N GLY A 184 -12.03 32.74 -0.20
CA GLY A 184 -12.99 31.98 -1.00
C GLY A 184 -12.51 31.79 -2.44
N GLN A 185 -12.09 30.57 -2.75
CA GLN A 185 -12.05 30.04 -4.10
C GLN A 185 -12.84 28.73 -4.09
N PHE A 186 -13.72 28.56 -5.07
CA PHE A 186 -14.54 27.36 -5.30
C PHE A 186 -13.67 26.10 -5.21
N ARG A 187 -13.71 25.41 -4.06
CA ARG A 187 -13.14 24.06 -3.89
C ARG A 187 -14.13 23.07 -4.49
N PRO A 188 -13.79 22.26 -5.51
CA PRO A 188 -14.74 21.34 -6.15
C PRO A 188 -15.24 20.19 -5.26
N ALA A 189 -14.83 20.10 -3.98
CA ALA A 189 -15.38 19.17 -3.01
C ALA A 189 -15.26 19.72 -1.58
N SER A 190 -16.31 19.55 -0.78
CA SER A 190 -16.41 19.98 0.62
C SER A 190 -15.71 19.04 1.62
N TRP A 191 -14.74 18.24 1.19
CA TRP A 191 -14.21 17.15 2.01
C TRP A 191 -12.95 17.60 2.75
N LYS A 192 -13.05 17.80 4.07
CA LYS A 192 -11.87 17.91 4.94
C LYS A 192 -11.29 16.50 5.10
N CYS A 193 -10.30 16.16 4.28
CA CYS A 193 -9.59 14.88 4.42
C CYS A 193 -8.76 14.85 5.71
N SER A 194 -9.32 14.23 6.75
CA SER A 194 -8.71 14.08 8.08
C SER A 194 -8.34 12.63 8.39
N GLU A 195 -7.64 12.39 9.51
CA GLU A 195 -7.37 11.03 10.01
C GLU A 195 -8.68 10.27 10.26
N GLU A 196 -9.68 10.94 10.84
CA GLU A 196 -11.00 10.38 11.14
C GLU A 196 -11.75 10.02 9.86
N SER A 197 -11.65 10.85 8.82
CA SER A 197 -12.30 10.60 7.54
C SER A 197 -11.73 9.35 6.86
N PHE A 198 -10.41 9.19 6.86
CA PHE A 198 -9.76 7.98 6.35
C PHE A 198 -10.13 6.74 7.16
N ALA A 199 -10.05 6.82 8.50
CA ALA A 199 -10.43 5.73 9.39
C ALA A 199 -11.88 5.28 9.16
N HIS A 200 -12.80 6.24 9.02
CA HIS A 200 -14.21 5.99 8.75
C HIS A 200 -14.43 5.30 7.40
N GLN A 201 -13.71 5.72 6.36
CA GLN A 201 -13.81 5.14 5.02
C GLN A 201 -13.28 3.71 4.94
N VAL A 202 -12.22 3.40 5.70
CA VAL A 202 -11.72 2.02 5.87
C VAL A 202 -12.73 1.19 6.67
N LYS A 203 -13.29 1.73 7.77
CA LYS A 203 -14.31 1.05 8.58
C LYS A 203 -15.58 0.73 7.80
N ILE A 204 -16.00 1.59 6.86
CA ILE A 204 -17.13 1.32 5.96
C ILE A 204 -16.83 0.11 5.06
N ARG A 205 -15.58 -0.02 4.59
CA ARG A 205 -15.16 -1.12 3.70
C ARG A 205 -14.94 -2.44 4.43
N ASP A 206 -14.54 -2.38 5.70
CA ASP A 206 -14.42 -3.55 6.57
C ASP A 206 -15.80 -4.21 6.80
N PRO A 207 -15.99 -5.49 6.42
CA PRO A 207 -17.22 -6.24 6.66
C PRO A 207 -17.62 -6.34 8.14
N LEU A 208 -16.63 -6.41 9.05
CA LEU A 208 -16.82 -6.52 10.49
C LEU A 208 -17.02 -5.16 11.18
N LYS A 209 -16.84 -4.05 10.46
CA LYS A 209 -16.96 -2.67 10.97
C LYS A 209 -16.07 -2.41 12.19
N MET A 210 -14.92 -3.07 12.29
CA MET A 210 -13.93 -2.81 13.34
C MET A 210 -13.04 -1.62 12.94
N GLY A 211 -12.51 -1.64 11.71
CA GLY A 211 -11.54 -0.67 11.22
C GLY A 211 -10.15 -0.88 11.80
N PHE A 212 -9.37 0.20 11.95
CA PHE A 212 -8.02 0.11 12.49
C PHE A 212 -8.00 -0.33 13.96
N PRO A 213 -7.06 -1.21 14.37
CA PRO A 213 -7.00 -1.70 15.74
C PRO A 213 -6.56 -0.64 16.75
N ASN A 214 -5.77 0.36 16.33
CA ASN A 214 -5.35 1.51 17.14
C ASN A 214 -4.95 2.70 16.26
N ILE A 215 -4.66 3.84 16.89
CA ILE A 215 -4.28 5.08 16.20
C ILE A 215 -2.96 4.97 15.44
N TRP A 216 -2.01 4.16 15.91
CA TRP A 216 -0.73 3.99 15.25
C TRP A 216 -0.84 3.16 13.97
N ALA A 217 -1.73 2.17 13.95
CA ALA A 217 -2.05 1.44 12.73
C ALA A 217 -2.65 2.36 11.67
N LEU A 218 -3.58 3.23 12.08
CA LEU A 218 -4.17 4.25 11.21
C LEU A 218 -3.10 5.17 10.62
N ARG A 219 -2.23 5.73 11.46
CA ARG A 219 -1.17 6.66 11.05
C ARG A 219 -0.15 6.01 10.14
N LEU A 220 0.29 4.80 10.46
CA LEU A 220 1.21 4.05 9.63
C LEU A 220 0.62 3.82 8.23
N ALA A 221 -0.63 3.34 8.14
CA ALA A 221 -1.28 3.11 6.86
C ALA A 221 -1.38 4.41 6.03
N ARG A 222 -1.71 5.55 6.67
CA ARG A 222 -1.72 6.86 5.99
C ARG A 222 -0.35 7.25 5.46
N GLN A 223 0.71 7.02 6.24
CA GLN A 223 2.08 7.37 5.86
C GLN A 223 2.67 6.47 4.78
N LEU A 224 2.26 5.20 4.72
CA LEU A 224 2.59 4.27 3.64
C LEU A 224 1.82 4.59 2.35
N LEU A 225 0.60 5.09 2.46
CA LEU A 225 -0.27 5.42 1.33
C LEU A 225 -0.23 6.91 0.94
N ILE A 226 0.87 7.61 1.24
CA ILE A 226 1.09 8.96 0.74
C ILE A 226 1.25 8.92 -0.79
N TRP A 227 0.56 9.84 -1.47
CA TRP A 227 0.53 9.95 -2.91
C TRP A 227 1.91 10.15 -3.54
N HIS A 228 2.69 11.10 -3.00
CA HIS A 228 4.02 11.39 -3.50
C HIS A 228 5.04 10.42 -2.88
N PRO A 229 5.84 9.70 -3.69
CA PRO A 229 6.78 8.74 -3.15
C PRO A 229 7.84 9.40 -2.28
N GLU A 230 8.29 10.62 -2.58
CA GLU A 230 9.32 11.30 -1.78
C GLU A 230 8.90 11.53 -0.32
N ASP A 231 7.61 11.74 -0.07
CA ASP A 231 7.03 11.98 1.27
C ASP A 231 6.63 10.68 2.00
N ARG A 232 6.60 9.55 1.29
CA ARG A 232 6.25 8.22 1.84
C ARG A 232 7.39 7.71 2.74
N LEU A 233 7.09 6.98 3.81
CA LEU A 233 8.14 6.45 4.67
C LEU A 233 8.99 5.38 3.96
N SER A 234 10.29 5.37 4.24
CA SER A 234 11.21 4.29 3.94
C SER A 234 11.05 3.11 4.92
N VAL A 235 11.65 1.97 4.60
CA VAL A 235 11.58 0.78 5.45
C VAL A 235 12.17 1.01 6.86
N ASP A 236 13.26 1.78 6.96
CA ASP A 236 13.90 2.10 8.23
C ASP A 236 13.01 2.99 9.11
N GLU A 237 12.39 4.00 8.51
CA GLU A 237 11.45 4.89 9.22
C GLU A 237 10.20 4.12 9.67
N VAL A 238 9.73 3.16 8.88
CA VAL A 238 8.59 2.32 9.23
C VAL A 238 8.92 1.36 10.37
N LEU A 239 10.10 0.73 10.36
CA LEU A 239 10.54 -0.14 11.46
C LEU A 239 10.74 0.66 12.78
N ALA A 240 11.05 1.96 12.68
CA ALA A 240 11.11 2.87 13.82
C ALA A 240 9.73 3.45 14.24
N HIS A 241 8.67 3.21 13.47
CA HIS A 241 7.36 3.81 13.71
C HIS A 241 6.71 3.28 15.03
N PRO A 242 5.99 4.12 15.81
CA PRO A 242 5.38 3.73 17.08
C PRO A 242 4.48 2.49 17.03
N TYR A 243 3.87 2.23 15.87
CA TYR A 243 3.07 1.02 15.64
C TYR A 243 3.83 -0.28 15.93
N PHE A 244 5.17 -0.31 15.83
CA PHE A 244 5.98 -1.49 16.15
C PHE A 244 6.70 -1.40 17.50
N GLN A 245 6.61 -0.27 18.19
CA GLN A 245 7.25 -0.04 19.49
C GLN A 245 6.32 -0.32 20.66
N GLU A 246 5.00 -0.25 20.43
CA GLU A 246 4.03 -0.67 21.44
C GLU A 246 3.94 -2.21 21.50
N PRO A 247 3.98 -2.81 22.70
CA PRO A 247 3.74 -4.24 22.85
C PRO A 247 2.30 -4.55 22.37
N PRO A 248 2.11 -5.70 21.67
CA PRO A 248 0.81 -6.13 21.18
C PRO A 248 -0.19 -6.44 22.31
#